data_AF-A0A6G6WDD8-F1
#
_entry.id   AF-A0A6G6WDD8-F1
#
_cell.length_a   1.000
_cell.length_b   1.000
_cell.length_c   1.000
_cell.angle_alpha   90.00
_cell.angle_beta   90.00
_cell.angle_gamma   90.00
#
_symmetry.space_group_name_H-M   'P 1'
#
loop_
_entity.id
_entity.type
_entity.pdbx_description
1 polymer ?
#
loop_
_entity_poly.entity_id
_entity_poly.type
_entity_poly.pdbx_seq_one_letter_code
_entity_poly.pdbx_strand_id
1 'polypeptide(L)'
;MTLPDPALVVLVGPSGSGKSTWAAARYRGEEIVSSDALRGVVGSGPHDLDASADAFDLLERVVAARTGRGLTTVVDTLGTDEARRRGWLARAREAGLPAVLVVLDTPAAECRRRNAARDRPVPAPVLAAQLARHRALVPHLALEGWDVVATVTAEAPAPTAPAPAVARADRRTSQGLAVVLQVSRFPWGEEPLAWLTGVARAAAAAGFAGLSVMDHLIQIPQVDRAWAPIPEPWVTLGAVAGLDLGLELGTLVTPVTFRAPGITAKAAATLDVLTGGRAFVGVGAGWFEREHAAYGLSFPPPRQRLDDLERGIATMRALWAPGTKPAAELPETTSYPRPVGPLPVVVGGTGARTLRIAATLGDAANVPSARPALDGYVAALRRHSETVRLTVLDLPTVGTDREDAWARVERLRGRTSAAAYAERTHAGSAAEHRDRWAGLAELGVDTVFLGLADLERPEDVERLAPLLR
;
A
#
# COMPACT_ATOMS: atom_id res chain seq x y z
N MET A 1 13.86 20.59 -9.82
CA MET A 1 14.19 22.03 -9.73
C MET A 1 15.23 22.20 -8.64
N THR A 2 16.39 22.75 -8.98
CA THR A 2 17.48 23.02 -8.05
C THR A 2 17.40 24.49 -7.65
N LEU A 3 17.37 24.78 -6.35
CA LEU A 3 17.34 26.13 -5.81
C LEU A 3 18.70 26.47 -5.16
N PRO A 4 19.10 27.74 -5.10
CA PRO A 4 20.28 28.16 -4.35
C PRO A 4 20.22 27.75 -2.88
N ASP A 5 21.36 27.40 -2.30
CA ASP A 5 21.53 27.05 -0.88
C ASP A 5 22.93 27.52 -0.41
N PRO A 6 23.04 28.45 0.56
CA PRO A 6 21.96 29.00 1.37
C PRO A 6 21.09 30.04 0.65
N ALA A 7 19.81 30.13 1.03
CA ALA A 7 18.86 31.11 0.46
C ALA A 7 17.70 31.44 1.41
N LEU A 8 17.05 32.59 1.16
CA LEU A 8 15.71 32.86 1.69
C LEU A 8 14.68 32.39 0.66
N VAL A 9 13.84 31.43 1.04
CA VAL A 9 12.81 30.84 0.18
C VAL A 9 11.45 31.22 0.72
N VAL A 10 10.60 31.85 -0.08
CA VAL A 10 9.23 32.25 0.30
C VAL A 10 8.22 31.48 -0.51
N LEU A 11 7.29 30.80 0.18
CA LEU A 11 6.22 30.03 -0.46
C LEU A 11 4.98 30.89 -0.65
N VAL A 12 4.36 30.81 -1.82
CA VAL A 12 3.10 31.50 -2.16
C VAL A 12 2.09 30.48 -2.64
N GLY A 13 0.89 30.49 -2.05
CA GLY A 13 -0.18 29.58 -2.47
C GLY A 13 -1.35 29.54 -1.48
N PRO A 14 -2.57 29.23 -1.96
CA PRO A 14 -3.75 29.11 -1.10
C PRO A 14 -3.65 27.92 -0.14
N SER A 15 -4.56 27.84 0.84
CA SER A 15 -4.74 26.60 1.62
C SER A 15 -5.04 25.42 0.69
N GLY A 16 -4.44 24.27 0.97
CA GLY A 16 -4.53 23.08 0.12
C GLY A 16 -3.57 23.08 -1.08
N SER A 17 -2.78 24.12 -1.34
CA SER A 17 -1.88 24.11 -2.51
C SER A 17 -0.66 23.18 -2.38
N GLY A 18 -0.32 22.73 -1.18
CA GLY A 18 0.79 21.80 -0.92
C GLY A 18 2.10 22.45 -0.44
N LYS A 19 2.09 23.72 -0.02
CA LYS A 19 3.28 24.47 0.46
C LYS A 19 4.07 23.71 1.54
N SER A 20 3.43 23.38 2.66
CA SER A 20 4.07 22.72 3.79
C SER A 20 4.65 21.36 3.41
N THR A 21 3.93 20.59 2.58
CA THR A 21 4.42 19.31 2.04
C THR A 21 5.63 19.52 1.11
N TRP A 22 5.57 20.53 0.24
CA TRP A 22 6.68 20.86 -0.67
C TRP A 22 7.94 21.27 0.08
N ALA A 23 7.78 22.04 1.17
CA ALA A 23 8.86 22.50 2.05
C ALA A 23 9.49 21.35 2.82
N ALA A 24 8.68 20.54 3.52
CA ALA A 24 9.14 19.41 4.32
C ALA A 24 9.85 18.32 3.49
N ALA A 25 9.49 18.19 2.21
CA ALA A 25 10.16 17.26 1.30
C ALA A 25 11.56 17.72 0.85
N ARG A 26 11.94 18.99 1.09
CA ARG A 26 13.16 19.60 0.53
C ARG A 26 14.09 20.21 1.58
N TYR A 27 13.54 20.58 2.72
CA TYR A 27 14.24 21.31 3.77
C TYR A 27 14.02 20.65 5.12
N ARG A 28 14.98 20.84 6.03
CA ARG A 28 14.90 20.34 7.40
C ARG A 28 13.82 21.12 8.16
N GLY A 29 13.21 20.50 9.17
CA GLY A 29 12.16 21.15 9.95
C GLY A 29 12.62 22.47 10.59
N GLU A 30 13.87 22.54 11.00
CA GLU A 30 14.49 23.72 11.60
C GLU A 30 14.73 24.87 10.60
N GLU A 31 14.68 24.58 9.30
CA GLU A 31 14.83 25.57 8.22
C GLU A 31 13.49 26.20 7.84
N ILE A 32 12.37 25.59 8.25
CA ILE A 32 11.02 26.01 7.88
C ILE A 32 10.41 26.86 8.99
N VAL A 33 10.08 28.11 8.65
CA VAL A 33 9.39 29.06 9.52
C VAL A 33 7.94 29.17 9.04
N SER A 34 7.05 28.42 9.69
CA SER A 34 5.62 28.37 9.34
C SER A 34 4.78 29.26 10.26
N SER A 35 3.90 30.10 9.69
CA SER A 35 2.97 30.89 10.51
C SER A 35 2.01 29.99 11.32
N ASP A 36 1.63 28.84 10.78
CA ASP A 36 0.72 27.92 11.46
C ASP A 36 1.44 27.24 12.64
N ALA A 37 2.69 26.81 12.47
CA ALA A 37 3.49 26.25 13.57
C ALA A 37 3.70 27.29 14.69
N LEU A 38 3.98 28.55 14.32
CA LEU A 38 4.19 29.62 15.29
C LEU A 38 2.91 30.01 16.03
N ARG A 39 1.71 29.94 15.41
CA ARG A 39 0.44 30.06 16.15
C ARG A 39 0.29 29.00 17.23
N GLY A 40 0.79 27.79 17.01
CA GLY A 40 0.84 26.75 18.03
C GLY A 40 1.80 27.03 19.19
N VAL A 41 2.78 27.89 18.99
CA VAL A 41 3.73 28.31 20.04
C VAL A 41 3.16 29.44 20.90
N VAL A 42 2.53 30.43 20.28
CA VAL A 42 2.05 31.64 20.97
C VAL A 42 0.57 31.58 21.37
N GLY A 43 -0.21 30.67 20.80
CA GLY A 43 -1.66 30.55 21.03
C GLY A 43 -2.07 29.17 21.57
N SER A 44 -3.37 28.87 21.45
CA SER A 44 -3.96 27.60 21.86
C SER A 44 -3.72 26.43 20.90
N GLY A 45 -3.14 26.71 19.72
CA GLY A 45 -2.79 25.69 18.73
C GLY A 45 -2.52 26.28 17.32
N PRO A 46 -2.13 25.45 16.34
CA PRO A 46 -1.73 25.92 15.00
C PRO A 46 -2.83 26.67 14.21
N HIS A 47 -4.08 26.50 14.62
CA HIS A 47 -5.27 27.09 13.98
C HIS A 47 -5.89 28.23 14.78
N ASP A 48 -5.24 28.69 15.85
CA ASP A 48 -5.69 29.80 16.67
C ASP A 48 -5.51 31.13 15.93
N LEU A 49 -6.57 31.64 15.30
CA LEU A 49 -6.50 32.85 14.50
C LEU A 49 -6.29 34.12 15.34
N ASP A 50 -6.67 34.10 16.62
CA ASP A 50 -6.51 35.24 17.53
C ASP A 50 -5.01 35.49 17.82
N ALA A 51 -4.21 34.42 17.79
CA ALA A 51 -2.76 34.48 17.94
C ALA A 51 -2.00 34.85 16.63
N SER A 52 -2.70 35.23 15.55
CA SER A 52 -2.04 35.49 14.27
C SER A 52 -1.05 36.66 14.31
N ALA A 53 -1.38 37.75 15.03
CA ALA A 53 -0.50 38.91 15.14
C ALA A 53 0.83 38.52 15.81
N ASP A 54 0.75 37.87 16.97
CA ASP A 54 1.91 37.40 17.73
C ASP A 54 2.74 36.37 16.94
N ALA A 55 2.07 35.45 16.25
CA ALA A 55 2.74 34.44 15.43
C ALA A 55 3.52 35.06 14.27
N PHE A 56 2.97 36.10 13.63
CA PHE A 56 3.65 36.83 12.58
C PHE A 56 4.79 37.70 13.11
N ASP A 57 4.63 38.34 14.26
CA ASP A 57 5.72 39.09 14.91
C ASP A 57 6.89 38.17 15.27
N LEU A 58 6.61 36.97 15.76
CA LEU A 58 7.61 35.93 16.01
C LEU A 58 8.25 35.44 14.70
N LEU A 59 7.44 35.24 13.65
CA LEU A 59 7.93 34.85 12.32
C LEU A 59 8.97 35.84 11.81
N GLU A 60 8.69 37.15 11.85
CA GLU A 60 9.62 38.18 11.38
C GLU A 60 10.92 38.18 12.18
N ARG A 61 10.86 37.93 13.50
CA ARG A 61 12.06 37.82 14.36
C ARG A 61 12.90 36.59 14.02
N VAL A 62 12.26 35.44 13.81
CA VAL A 62 12.95 34.19 13.44
C VAL A 62 13.60 34.33 12.07
N VAL A 63 12.87 34.85 11.07
CA VAL A 63 13.40 35.08 9.73
C VAL A 63 14.61 36.01 9.78
N ALA A 64 14.50 37.17 10.45
CA ALA A 64 15.61 38.12 10.58
C ALA A 64 16.84 37.50 11.28
N ALA A 65 16.61 36.74 12.35
CA ALA A 65 17.67 36.08 13.10
C ALA A 65 18.40 35.02 12.25
N ARG A 66 17.69 34.28 11.41
CA ARG A 66 18.27 33.24 10.56
C ARG A 66 18.99 33.82 9.35
N THR A 67 18.36 34.75 8.63
CA THR A 67 18.98 35.40 7.46
C THR A 67 20.20 36.20 7.86
N GLY A 68 20.18 36.90 9.01
CA GLY A 68 21.35 37.59 9.54
C GLY A 68 22.54 36.67 9.90
N ARG A 69 22.32 35.36 10.00
CA ARG A 69 23.37 34.34 10.17
C ARG A 69 23.75 33.65 8.86
N GLY A 70 23.19 34.08 7.72
CA GLY A 70 23.42 33.44 6.42
C GLY A 70 22.80 32.04 6.28
N LEU A 71 21.79 31.70 7.09
CA LEU A 71 21.18 30.36 7.09
C LEU A 71 19.99 30.27 6.14
N THR A 72 19.86 29.12 5.49
CA THR A 72 18.69 28.77 4.66
C THR A 72 17.42 28.88 5.48
N THR A 73 16.47 29.64 4.98
CA THR A 73 15.24 29.96 5.69
C THR A 73 14.07 29.87 4.73
N VAL A 74 13.11 29.01 5.05
CA VAL A 74 11.92 28.76 4.24
C VAL A 74 10.70 29.32 4.95
N VAL A 75 10.06 30.34 4.36
CA VAL A 75 8.87 30.98 4.92
C VAL A 75 7.63 30.29 4.37
N ASP A 76 6.97 29.49 5.21
CA ASP A 76 5.72 28.79 4.87
C ASP A 76 4.51 29.56 5.41
N THR A 77 3.96 30.42 4.54
CA THR A 77 2.74 31.18 4.79
C THR A 77 1.87 31.17 3.53
N LEU A 78 0.70 31.82 3.53
CA LEU A 78 -0.04 32.04 2.27
C LEU A 78 0.76 32.85 1.24
N GLY A 79 1.68 33.70 1.71
CA GLY A 79 2.53 34.52 0.85
C GLY A 79 1.79 35.58 0.04
N THR A 80 0.54 35.92 0.38
CA THR A 80 -0.29 36.84 -0.42
C THR A 80 -0.08 38.32 -0.08
N ASP A 81 0.53 38.65 1.05
CA ASP A 81 0.80 40.03 1.49
C ASP A 81 2.04 40.60 0.80
N GLU A 82 1.86 41.65 0.00
CA GLU A 82 2.94 42.28 -0.76
C GLU A 82 3.96 43.00 0.12
N ALA A 83 3.51 43.69 1.17
CA ALA A 83 4.41 44.43 2.05
C ALA A 83 5.36 43.48 2.77
N ARG A 84 4.86 42.32 3.23
CA ARG A 84 5.69 41.27 3.83
C ARG A 84 6.67 40.67 2.83
N ARG A 85 6.21 40.31 1.63
CA ARG A 85 7.09 39.78 0.57
C ARG A 85 8.24 40.73 0.26
N ARG A 86 7.97 42.02 0.08
CA ARG A 86 9.01 43.04 -0.13
C ARG A 86 9.94 43.17 1.09
N GLY A 87 9.41 43.07 2.30
CA GLY A 87 10.19 43.09 3.54
C GLY A 87 11.14 41.88 3.67
N TRP A 88 10.72 40.70 3.23
CA TRP A 88 11.57 39.51 3.18
C TRP A 88 12.63 39.60 2.08
N LEU A 89 12.25 40.07 0.89
CA LEU A 89 13.18 40.32 -0.22
C LEU A 89 14.29 41.32 0.17
N ALA A 90 13.93 42.43 0.82
CA ALA A 90 14.91 43.41 1.31
C ALA A 90 15.88 42.78 2.31
N ARG A 91 15.37 41.96 3.25
CA ARG A 91 16.20 41.25 4.25
C ARG A 91 17.17 40.25 3.63
N ALA A 92 16.73 39.51 2.61
CA ALA A 92 17.63 38.60 1.89
C ALA A 92 18.80 39.37 1.28
N ARG A 93 18.51 40.51 0.64
CA ARG A 93 19.53 41.39 0.02
C ARG A 93 20.48 41.98 1.06
N GLU A 94 19.96 42.48 2.18
CA GLU A 94 20.78 43.00 3.29
C GLU A 94 21.72 41.93 3.86
N ALA A 95 21.27 40.67 3.89
CA ALA A 95 22.05 39.52 4.33
C ALA A 95 22.98 38.93 3.25
N GLY A 96 22.94 39.44 2.01
CA GLY A 96 23.69 38.88 0.89
C GLY A 96 23.24 37.47 0.46
N LEU A 97 22.01 37.08 0.79
CA LEU A 97 21.44 35.78 0.43
C LEU A 97 20.59 35.88 -0.85
N PRO A 98 20.64 34.86 -1.74
CA PRO A 98 19.67 34.73 -2.82
C PRO A 98 18.23 34.70 -2.29
N ALA A 99 17.35 35.48 -2.91
CA ALA A 99 15.93 35.54 -2.62
C ALA A 99 15.13 34.73 -3.64
N VAL A 100 14.48 33.68 -3.17
CA VAL A 100 13.73 32.73 -3.99
C VAL A 100 12.25 32.81 -3.65
N LEU A 101 11.40 32.93 -4.67
CA LEU A 101 9.96 32.82 -4.55
C LEU A 101 9.49 31.50 -5.18
N VAL A 102 8.70 30.72 -4.45
CA VAL A 102 8.11 29.47 -4.94
C VAL A 102 6.59 29.60 -4.96
N VAL A 103 6.02 29.62 -6.15
CA VAL A 103 4.58 29.77 -6.41
C VAL A 103 3.96 28.39 -6.62
N LEU A 104 3.05 28.00 -5.74
CA LEU A 104 2.34 26.72 -5.80
C LEU A 104 1.05 26.91 -6.62
N ASP A 105 1.15 26.75 -7.94
CA ASP A 105 0.03 26.90 -8.88
C ASP A 105 -0.79 25.61 -8.98
N THR A 106 -1.35 25.21 -7.84
CA THR A 106 -2.17 24.01 -7.72
C THR A 106 -3.61 24.31 -8.17
N PRO A 107 -4.21 23.48 -9.07
CA PRO A 107 -5.57 23.73 -9.57
C PRO A 107 -6.59 23.94 -8.44
N ALA A 108 -7.55 24.83 -8.65
CA ALA A 108 -8.54 25.17 -7.62
C ALA A 108 -9.34 23.95 -7.12
N ALA A 109 -9.64 22.99 -8.01
CA ALA A 109 -10.30 21.74 -7.65
C ALA A 109 -9.45 20.87 -6.71
N GLU A 110 -8.14 20.81 -6.97
CA GLU A 110 -7.16 20.10 -6.15
C GLU A 110 -7.04 20.74 -4.76
N CYS A 111 -6.94 22.08 -4.70
CA CYS A 111 -6.92 22.81 -3.44
C CYS A 111 -8.19 22.55 -2.62
N ARG A 112 -9.36 22.55 -3.26
CA ARG A 112 -10.64 22.22 -2.60
C ARG A 112 -10.68 20.79 -2.10
N ARG A 113 -10.25 19.82 -2.91
CA ARG A 113 -10.19 18.40 -2.49
C ARG A 113 -9.28 18.22 -1.28
N ARG A 114 -8.06 18.76 -1.34
CA ARG A 114 -7.10 18.71 -0.24
C ARG A 114 -7.58 19.45 1.00
N ASN A 115 -8.33 20.54 0.86
CA ASN A 115 -8.90 21.26 2.00
C ASN A 115 -10.07 20.52 2.64
N ALA A 116 -10.90 19.85 1.84
CA ALA A 116 -12.03 19.04 2.35
C ALA A 116 -11.55 17.83 3.17
N ALA A 117 -10.39 17.28 2.85
CA ALA A 117 -9.77 16.15 3.57
C ALA A 117 -8.96 16.55 4.81
N ARG A 118 -9.03 17.82 5.26
CA ARG A 118 -8.34 18.26 6.49
C ARG A 118 -9.23 18.01 7.70
N ASP A 119 -8.64 17.63 8.84
CA ASP A 119 -9.34 17.54 10.14
C ASP A 119 -10.14 18.81 10.47
N ARG A 120 -9.61 19.97 10.08
CA ARG A 120 -10.31 21.26 10.16
C ARG A 120 -10.19 22.03 8.83
N PRO A 121 -11.17 21.88 7.91
CA PRO A 121 -11.16 22.57 6.63
C PRO A 121 -11.26 24.09 6.78
N VAL A 122 -10.55 24.83 5.92
CA VAL A 122 -10.81 26.26 5.77
C VAL A 122 -12.23 26.44 5.19
N PRO A 123 -13.08 27.32 5.75
CA PRO A 123 -14.42 27.54 5.23
C PRO A 123 -14.42 27.84 3.73
N ALA A 124 -15.38 27.27 2.98
CA ALA A 124 -15.42 27.36 1.53
C ALA A 124 -15.38 28.81 0.98
N PRO A 125 -16.07 29.81 1.58
CA PRO A 125 -15.96 31.21 1.12
C PRO A 125 -14.55 31.78 1.31
N VAL A 126 -13.87 31.42 2.39
CA VAL A 126 -12.50 31.86 2.70
C VAL A 126 -11.52 31.23 1.71
N LEU A 127 -11.64 29.93 1.44
CA LEU A 127 -10.81 29.26 0.44
C LEU A 127 -11.06 29.82 -0.97
N ALA A 128 -12.32 30.11 -1.32
CA ALA A 128 -12.66 30.73 -2.60
C ALA A 128 -12.00 32.12 -2.74
N ALA A 129 -12.01 32.93 -1.68
CA ALA A 129 -11.34 34.22 -1.65
C ALA A 129 -9.80 34.08 -1.77
N GLN A 130 -9.20 33.10 -1.10
CA GLN A 130 -7.77 32.79 -1.24
C GLN A 130 -7.40 32.40 -2.68
N LEU A 131 -8.19 31.53 -3.30
CA LEU A 131 -7.98 31.09 -4.68
C LEU A 131 -8.10 32.24 -5.69
N ALA A 132 -9.11 33.11 -5.52
CA ALA A 132 -9.28 34.29 -6.36
C ALA A 132 -8.10 35.26 -6.21
N ARG A 133 -7.67 35.53 -4.97
CA ARG A 133 -6.52 36.40 -4.68
C ARG A 133 -5.23 35.82 -5.25
N HIS A 134 -5.00 34.52 -5.08
CA HIS A 134 -3.83 33.84 -5.64
C HIS A 134 -3.79 33.99 -7.17
N ARG A 135 -4.91 33.69 -7.86
CA ARG A 135 -4.98 33.81 -9.32
C ARG A 135 -4.69 35.23 -9.83
N ALA A 136 -5.19 36.25 -9.13
CA ALA A 136 -4.92 37.65 -9.48
C ALA A 136 -3.45 38.05 -9.19
N LEU A 137 -2.83 37.42 -8.20
CA LEU A 137 -1.47 37.73 -7.75
C LEU A 137 -0.39 37.15 -8.69
N VAL A 138 -0.53 35.88 -9.11
CA VAL A 138 0.53 35.13 -9.84
C VAL A 138 1.17 35.91 -11.00
N PRO A 139 0.43 36.59 -11.90
CA PRO A 139 1.05 37.34 -13.01
C PRO A 139 2.00 38.46 -12.60
N HIS A 140 1.86 38.98 -11.38
CA HIS A 140 2.61 40.12 -10.87
C HIS A 140 3.86 39.71 -10.07
N LEU A 141 3.93 38.46 -9.59
CA LEU A 141 5.01 37.99 -8.71
C LEU A 141 6.40 38.03 -9.36
N ALA A 142 6.47 37.80 -10.67
CA ALA A 142 7.71 37.90 -11.43
C ALA A 142 8.29 39.32 -11.49
N LEU A 143 7.47 40.35 -11.25
CA LEU A 143 7.85 41.76 -11.32
C LEU A 143 8.40 42.31 -9.99
N GLU A 144 8.37 41.50 -8.92
CA GLU A 144 8.79 41.95 -7.57
C GLU A 144 10.32 41.94 -7.36
N GLY A 145 11.10 41.43 -8.32
CA GLY A 145 12.56 41.48 -8.30
C GLY A 145 13.24 40.39 -7.47
N TRP A 146 12.62 39.21 -7.37
CA TRP A 146 13.23 38.01 -6.81
C TRP A 146 14.35 37.48 -7.71
N ASP A 147 15.41 36.91 -7.13
CA ASP A 147 16.52 36.33 -7.91
C ASP A 147 16.07 35.06 -8.65
N VAL A 148 15.16 34.29 -8.04
CA VAL A 148 14.53 33.12 -8.64
C VAL A 148 13.03 33.14 -8.36
N VAL A 149 12.21 33.05 -9.40
CA VAL A 149 10.76 32.79 -9.28
C VAL A 149 10.46 31.43 -9.88
N ALA A 150 10.15 30.48 -9.02
CA ALA A 150 9.84 29.12 -9.36
C ALA A 150 8.33 28.88 -9.30
N THR A 151 7.74 28.35 -10.37
CA THR A 151 6.36 27.88 -10.34
C THR A 151 6.33 26.36 -10.22
N VAL A 152 5.59 25.87 -9.23
CA VAL A 152 5.34 24.46 -8.98
C VAL A 152 3.86 24.23 -9.25
N THR A 153 3.55 23.70 -10.41
CA THR A 153 2.22 23.15 -10.67
C THR A 153 2.12 21.83 -9.95
N ALA A 154 1.11 21.66 -9.08
CA ALA A 154 0.71 20.31 -8.74
C ALA A 154 0.26 19.65 -10.04
N GLU A 155 0.94 18.59 -10.46
CA GLU A 155 0.38 17.67 -11.43
C GLU A 155 -1.02 17.30 -10.90
N ALA A 156 -2.07 17.74 -11.62
CA ALA A 156 -3.25 16.89 -11.69
C ALA A 156 -2.72 15.51 -12.07
N PRO A 157 -3.18 14.40 -11.46
CA PRO A 157 -2.81 13.11 -12.01
C PRO A 157 -3.18 13.19 -13.49
N ALA A 158 -2.17 13.13 -14.36
CA ALA A 158 -2.43 12.94 -15.76
C ALA A 158 -3.37 11.74 -15.81
N PRO A 159 -4.41 11.73 -16.67
CA PRO A 159 -4.92 10.45 -17.10
C PRO A 159 -3.69 9.73 -17.65
N THR A 160 -3.18 8.78 -16.87
CA THR A 160 -2.06 7.95 -17.27
C THR A 160 -2.51 7.33 -18.58
N ALA A 161 -1.97 7.84 -19.69
CA ALA A 161 -1.80 6.99 -20.84
C ALA A 161 -1.17 5.70 -20.29
N PRO A 162 -1.70 4.52 -20.65
CA PRO A 162 -1.22 3.27 -20.11
C PRO A 162 0.30 3.31 -20.20
N ALA A 163 0.95 3.15 -19.04
CA ALA A 163 2.39 2.93 -19.04
C ALA A 163 2.63 1.81 -20.06
N PRO A 164 3.66 1.90 -20.92
CA PRO A 164 4.01 0.74 -21.73
C PRO A 164 4.12 -0.42 -20.75
N ALA A 165 3.30 -1.45 -20.97
CA ALA A 165 3.17 -2.61 -20.09
C ALA A 165 4.56 -2.90 -19.53
N VAL A 166 4.75 -2.71 -18.21
CA VAL A 166 6.04 -2.92 -17.58
C VAL A 166 6.47 -4.30 -18.05
N ALA A 167 7.51 -4.34 -18.90
CA ALA A 167 8.01 -5.58 -19.44
C ALA A 167 8.19 -6.53 -18.26
N ARG A 168 7.80 -7.81 -18.42
CA ARG A 168 7.94 -8.88 -17.43
C ARG A 168 9.34 -8.86 -16.83
N ALA A 169 9.56 -8.04 -15.81
CA ALA A 169 10.70 -8.16 -14.93
C ALA A 169 10.34 -9.38 -14.10
N ASP A 170 11.08 -10.47 -14.27
CA ASP A 170 10.93 -11.65 -13.44
C ASP A 170 11.31 -11.22 -12.01
N ARG A 171 10.30 -10.88 -11.19
CA ARG A 171 10.48 -10.34 -9.83
C ARG A 171 10.74 -11.47 -8.86
N ARG A 172 11.86 -12.16 -9.08
CA ARG A 172 12.36 -13.22 -8.20
C ARG A 172 13.52 -12.71 -7.35
N THR A 173 13.62 -13.23 -6.13
CA THR A 173 14.76 -12.95 -5.26
C THR A 173 16.04 -13.57 -5.81
N SER A 174 17.18 -13.24 -5.21
CA SER A 174 18.47 -13.88 -5.51
C SER A 174 18.48 -15.41 -5.30
N GLN A 175 17.56 -15.95 -4.48
CA GLN A 175 17.34 -17.39 -4.29
C GLN A 175 16.38 -17.99 -5.33
N GLY A 176 15.88 -17.19 -6.28
CA GLY A 176 14.93 -17.62 -7.30
C GLY A 176 13.48 -17.74 -6.81
N LEU A 177 13.12 -17.19 -5.66
CA LEU A 177 11.76 -17.24 -5.12
C LEU A 177 10.91 -16.08 -5.65
N ALA A 178 9.67 -16.35 -6.06
CA ALA A 178 8.67 -15.30 -6.19
C ALA A 178 8.14 -14.91 -4.80
N VAL A 179 7.96 -13.62 -4.54
CA VAL A 179 7.42 -13.15 -3.26
C VAL A 179 6.15 -12.34 -3.50
N VAL A 180 5.06 -12.76 -2.86
CA VAL A 180 3.74 -12.12 -2.95
C VAL A 180 3.40 -11.54 -1.59
N LEU A 181 3.06 -10.26 -1.52
CA LEU A 181 2.63 -9.62 -0.28
C LEU A 181 1.23 -10.12 0.09
N GLN A 182 1.10 -10.85 1.19
CA GLN A 182 -0.19 -11.26 1.75
C GLN A 182 -0.72 -10.20 2.72
N VAL A 183 -1.76 -9.49 2.28
CA VAL A 183 -2.45 -8.48 3.10
C VAL A 183 -3.60 -9.14 3.85
N SER A 184 -3.44 -9.25 5.18
CA SER A 184 -4.45 -9.84 6.08
C SER A 184 -5.07 -8.84 7.05
N ARG A 185 -4.46 -7.65 7.19
CA ARG A 185 -4.93 -6.55 8.05
C ARG A 185 -5.22 -5.31 7.20
N PHE A 186 -6.23 -4.54 7.59
CA PHE A 186 -6.73 -3.37 6.86
C PHE A 186 -6.98 -2.19 7.81
N PRO A 187 -5.95 -1.63 8.47
CA PRO A 187 -6.06 -0.54 9.46
C PRO A 187 -6.26 0.85 8.82
N TRP A 188 -7.02 0.91 7.73
CA TRP A 188 -7.07 2.04 6.81
C TRP A 188 -7.83 3.29 7.29
N GLY A 189 -8.36 3.29 8.51
CA GLY A 189 -9.14 4.40 9.07
C GLY A 189 -10.25 4.90 8.14
N GLU A 190 -10.30 6.20 7.92
CA GLU A 190 -11.30 6.89 7.09
C GLU A 190 -10.97 6.90 5.58
N GLU A 191 -9.77 6.47 5.18
CA GLU A 191 -9.30 6.51 3.78
C GLU A 191 -8.91 5.11 3.23
N PRO A 192 -9.85 4.14 3.14
CA PRO A 192 -9.61 2.77 2.67
C PRO A 192 -8.82 2.65 1.37
N LEU A 193 -9.22 3.43 0.36
CA LEU A 193 -8.63 3.34 -0.97
C LEU A 193 -7.22 3.94 -1.00
N ALA A 194 -6.99 5.06 -0.29
CA ALA A 194 -5.66 5.66 -0.23
C ALA A 194 -4.66 4.71 0.45
N TRP A 195 -5.07 4.08 1.56
CA TRP A 195 -4.24 3.08 2.24
C TRP A 195 -3.95 1.87 1.34
N LEU A 196 -4.99 1.27 0.75
CA LEU A 196 -4.85 0.08 -0.10
C LEU A 196 -3.95 0.34 -1.31
N THR A 197 -4.17 1.46 -2.00
CA THR A 197 -3.38 1.83 -3.18
C THR A 197 -1.94 2.21 -2.78
N GLY A 198 -1.75 2.80 -1.61
CA GLY A 198 -0.43 3.04 -1.03
C GLY A 198 0.34 1.74 -0.77
N VAL A 199 -0.28 0.77 -0.11
CA VAL A 199 0.32 -0.56 0.15
C VAL A 199 0.67 -1.26 -1.16
N ALA A 200 -0.21 -1.24 -2.16
CA ALA A 200 0.05 -1.85 -3.45
C ALA A 200 1.23 -1.19 -4.19
N ARG A 201 1.32 0.15 -4.16
CA ARG A 201 2.45 0.91 -4.74
C ARG A 201 3.76 0.60 -4.02
N ALA A 202 3.74 0.56 -2.69
CA ALA A 202 4.91 0.21 -1.89
C ALA A 202 5.38 -1.22 -2.18
N ALA A 203 4.46 -2.18 -2.34
CA ALA A 203 4.79 -3.54 -2.73
C ALA A 203 5.47 -3.61 -4.11
N ALA A 204 4.91 -2.91 -5.11
CA ALA A 204 5.51 -2.85 -6.44
C ALA A 204 6.91 -2.19 -6.43
N ALA A 205 7.07 -1.08 -5.67
CA ALA A 205 8.34 -0.37 -5.54
C ALA A 205 9.40 -1.19 -4.78
N ALA A 206 9.00 -1.97 -3.78
CA ALA A 206 9.90 -2.84 -3.02
C ALA A 206 10.38 -4.06 -3.82
N GLY A 207 9.67 -4.43 -4.91
CA GLY A 207 10.05 -5.52 -5.79
C GLY A 207 9.22 -6.81 -5.63
N PHE A 208 8.06 -6.75 -4.97
CA PHE A 208 7.18 -7.92 -4.88
C PHE A 208 6.69 -8.38 -6.25
N ALA A 209 6.62 -9.70 -6.45
CA ALA A 209 6.03 -10.33 -7.63
C ALA A 209 4.52 -10.13 -7.68
N GLY A 210 3.86 -10.09 -6.52
CA GLY A 210 2.41 -9.96 -6.44
C GLY A 210 1.89 -9.39 -5.13
N LEU A 211 0.57 -9.23 -5.07
CA LEU A 211 -0.19 -8.91 -3.87
C LEU A 211 -1.39 -9.83 -3.78
N SER A 212 -1.59 -10.42 -2.61
CA SER A 212 -2.72 -11.29 -2.30
C SER A 212 -3.50 -10.77 -1.10
N VAL A 213 -4.79 -11.08 -1.08
CA VAL A 213 -5.69 -10.78 0.04
C VAL A 213 -6.36 -12.06 0.53
N MET A 214 -6.67 -12.12 1.82
CA MET A 214 -7.49 -13.20 2.37
C MET A 214 -8.98 -12.98 2.07
N ASP A 215 -9.73 -14.07 2.02
CA ASP A 215 -11.18 -14.06 1.79
C ASP A 215 -11.87 -14.55 3.06
N HIS A 216 -12.22 -13.59 3.92
CA HIS A 216 -12.94 -13.80 5.17
C HIS A 216 -14.10 -12.83 5.26
N LEU A 217 -15.18 -13.25 5.90
CA LEU A 217 -16.38 -12.42 6.07
C LEU A 217 -16.41 -11.71 7.43
N ILE A 218 -15.65 -12.23 8.38
CA ILE A 218 -15.32 -11.58 9.66
C ILE A 218 -13.82 -11.74 9.90
N GLN A 219 -13.19 -10.76 10.53
CA GLN A 219 -11.76 -10.85 10.80
C GLN A 219 -11.44 -12.01 11.77
N ILE A 220 -10.35 -12.73 11.49
CA ILE A 220 -9.98 -13.94 12.22
C ILE A 220 -9.17 -13.61 13.48
N PRO A 221 -9.34 -14.38 14.58
CA PRO A 221 -8.74 -14.06 15.87
C PRO A 221 -7.20 -14.13 15.87
N GLN A 222 -6.60 -14.82 14.89
CA GLN A 222 -5.14 -14.86 14.70
C GLN A 222 -4.57 -13.54 14.20
N VAL A 223 -5.40 -12.66 13.64
CA VAL A 223 -4.99 -11.46 12.92
C VAL A 223 -5.47 -10.20 13.65
N ASP A 224 -6.76 -10.11 13.97
CA ASP A 224 -7.31 -8.97 14.70
C ASP A 224 -8.67 -9.31 15.36
N ARG A 225 -9.32 -8.30 15.94
CA ARG A 225 -10.67 -8.40 16.51
C ARG A 225 -11.70 -8.64 15.41
N ALA A 226 -12.77 -9.36 15.73
CA ALA A 226 -13.79 -9.76 14.74
C ALA A 226 -14.48 -8.61 13.99
N TRP A 227 -14.48 -7.39 14.56
CA TRP A 227 -15.06 -6.18 13.94
C TRP A 227 -14.01 -5.26 13.30
N ALA A 228 -12.74 -5.67 13.25
CA ALA A 228 -11.74 -4.96 12.46
C ALA A 228 -12.09 -5.09 10.96
N PRO A 229 -11.77 -4.09 10.12
CA PRO A 229 -12.12 -4.12 8.71
C PRO A 229 -11.56 -5.36 7.99
N ILE A 230 -12.42 -5.97 7.17
CA ILE A 230 -12.08 -7.05 6.23
C ILE A 230 -12.87 -6.82 4.94
N PRO A 231 -12.26 -6.31 3.86
CA PRO A 231 -12.97 -6.11 2.62
C PRO A 231 -13.31 -7.40 1.89
N GLU A 232 -14.32 -7.30 1.01
CA GLU A 232 -14.55 -8.28 -0.05
C GLU A 232 -13.31 -8.33 -0.98
N PRO A 233 -12.70 -9.51 -1.18
CA PRO A 233 -11.39 -9.60 -1.82
C PRO A 233 -11.41 -9.29 -3.32
N TRP A 234 -12.43 -9.67 -4.07
CA TRP A 234 -12.44 -9.46 -5.53
C TRP A 234 -12.66 -7.99 -5.90
N VAL A 235 -13.49 -7.27 -5.12
CA VAL A 235 -13.62 -5.80 -5.21
C VAL A 235 -12.28 -5.13 -4.91
N THR A 236 -11.60 -5.58 -3.86
CA THR A 236 -10.27 -5.08 -3.45
C THR A 236 -9.23 -5.29 -4.55
N LEU A 237 -9.14 -6.51 -5.08
CA LEU A 237 -8.20 -6.85 -6.15
C LEU A 237 -8.53 -6.08 -7.45
N GLY A 238 -9.80 -5.84 -7.75
CA GLY A 238 -10.23 -4.99 -8.87
C GLY A 238 -9.75 -3.54 -8.73
N ALA A 239 -9.82 -2.97 -7.51
CA ALA A 239 -9.28 -1.63 -7.24
C ALA A 239 -7.75 -1.58 -7.42
N VAL A 240 -7.03 -2.61 -6.98
CA VAL A 240 -5.57 -2.71 -7.17
C VAL A 240 -5.20 -2.94 -8.64
N ALA A 241 -5.98 -3.73 -9.39
CA ALA A 241 -5.75 -3.97 -10.81
C ALA A 241 -5.78 -2.67 -11.63
N GLY A 242 -6.66 -1.73 -11.27
CA GLY A 242 -6.76 -0.41 -11.91
C GLY A 242 -5.51 0.48 -11.77
N LEU A 243 -4.56 0.12 -10.91
CA LEU A 243 -3.30 0.86 -10.73
C LEU A 243 -2.21 0.45 -11.74
N ASP A 244 -2.39 -0.68 -12.43
CA ASP A 244 -1.45 -1.27 -13.39
C ASP A 244 0.03 -1.34 -12.91
N LEU A 245 0.25 -1.96 -11.75
CA LEU A 245 1.56 -1.98 -11.08
C LEU A 245 2.50 -3.13 -11.48
N GLY A 246 2.13 -3.93 -12.48
CA GLY A 246 2.88 -5.14 -12.87
C GLY A 246 2.84 -6.30 -11.85
N LEU A 247 2.04 -6.21 -10.78
CA LEU A 247 1.88 -7.26 -9.76
C LEU A 247 0.97 -8.40 -10.24
N GLU A 248 1.27 -9.63 -9.80
CA GLU A 248 0.33 -10.75 -9.77
C GLU A 248 -0.71 -10.55 -8.65
N LEU A 249 -1.98 -10.75 -8.94
CA LEU A 249 -3.09 -10.47 -8.02
C LEU A 249 -3.98 -11.69 -7.80
N GLY A 250 -4.32 -11.98 -6.54
CA GLY A 250 -5.19 -13.13 -6.27
C GLY A 250 -5.59 -13.26 -4.80
N THR A 251 -6.44 -14.25 -4.52
CA THR A 251 -6.86 -14.57 -3.16
C THR A 251 -5.97 -15.62 -2.52
N LEU A 252 -5.80 -15.58 -1.20
CA LEU A 252 -5.10 -16.62 -0.44
C LEU A 252 -5.80 -16.90 0.90
N VAL A 253 -6.80 -17.79 0.95
CA VAL A 253 -7.50 -18.40 -0.20
C VAL A 253 -9.02 -18.24 -0.02
N THR A 254 -9.76 -18.23 -1.12
CA THR A 254 -11.23 -18.23 -1.14
C THR A 254 -11.80 -19.57 -0.67
N PRO A 255 -12.61 -19.61 0.40
CA PRO A 255 -13.39 -20.78 0.74
C PRO A 255 -14.40 -21.11 -0.37
N VAL A 256 -14.37 -22.34 -0.89
CA VAL A 256 -15.34 -22.78 -1.91
C VAL A 256 -16.79 -22.82 -1.41
N THR A 257 -16.98 -22.71 -0.09
CA THR A 257 -18.28 -22.66 0.59
C THR A 257 -18.91 -21.27 0.63
N PHE A 258 -18.18 -20.19 0.28
CA PHE A 258 -18.70 -18.83 0.36
C PHE A 258 -19.58 -18.43 -0.82
N ARG A 259 -19.26 -18.92 -2.00
CA ARG A 259 -19.94 -18.54 -3.24
C ARG A 259 -19.88 -19.68 -4.24
N ALA A 260 -20.86 -19.73 -5.12
CA ALA A 260 -20.89 -20.72 -6.19
C ALA A 260 -19.58 -20.65 -7.02
N PRO A 261 -18.94 -21.78 -7.37
CA PRO A 261 -17.67 -21.79 -8.08
C PRO A 261 -17.68 -21.02 -9.41
N GLY A 262 -18.83 -20.96 -10.08
CA GLY A 262 -18.96 -20.18 -11.32
C GLY A 262 -18.86 -18.67 -11.12
N ILE A 263 -19.24 -18.15 -9.95
CA ILE A 263 -19.06 -16.73 -9.60
C ILE A 263 -17.58 -16.44 -9.36
N THR A 264 -16.88 -17.31 -8.63
CA THR A 264 -15.43 -17.22 -8.47
C THR A 264 -14.72 -17.29 -9.82
N ALA A 265 -15.12 -18.22 -10.70
CA ALA A 265 -14.57 -18.35 -12.04
C ALA A 265 -14.69 -17.05 -12.84
N LYS A 266 -15.87 -16.43 -12.80
CA LYS A 266 -16.16 -15.17 -13.49
C LYS A 266 -15.34 -14.00 -12.93
N ALA A 267 -15.25 -13.88 -11.62
CA ALA A 267 -14.46 -12.83 -10.97
C ALA A 267 -12.96 -12.97 -11.31
N ALA A 268 -12.42 -14.18 -11.20
CA ALA A 268 -11.02 -14.47 -11.47
C ALA A 268 -10.65 -14.25 -12.95
N ALA A 269 -11.50 -14.68 -13.89
CA ALA A 269 -11.28 -14.42 -15.32
C ALA A 269 -11.35 -12.93 -15.66
N THR A 270 -12.22 -12.18 -14.99
CA THR A 270 -12.29 -10.72 -15.15
C THR A 270 -11.03 -10.05 -14.62
N LEU A 271 -10.57 -10.42 -13.43
CA LEU A 271 -9.31 -9.93 -12.86
C LEU A 271 -8.11 -10.26 -13.76
N ASP A 272 -8.08 -11.47 -14.34
CA ASP A 272 -7.02 -11.89 -15.25
C ASP A 272 -6.94 -10.99 -16.49
N VAL A 273 -8.07 -10.68 -17.12
CA VAL A 273 -8.10 -9.75 -18.26
C VAL A 273 -7.73 -8.33 -17.85
N LEU A 274 -8.22 -7.84 -16.71
CA LEU A 274 -7.88 -6.49 -16.21
C LEU A 274 -6.40 -6.34 -15.89
N THR A 275 -5.74 -7.41 -15.47
CA THR A 275 -4.30 -7.43 -15.16
C THR A 275 -3.43 -7.84 -16.35
N GLY A 276 -4.02 -8.23 -17.47
CA GLY A 276 -3.28 -8.71 -18.65
C GLY A 276 -2.60 -10.06 -18.43
N GLY A 277 -3.25 -10.99 -17.73
CA GLY A 277 -2.74 -12.35 -17.47
C GLY A 277 -1.94 -12.48 -16.18
N ARG A 278 -2.10 -11.55 -15.22
CA ARG A 278 -1.39 -11.53 -13.92
C ARG A 278 -2.36 -11.78 -12.77
N ALA A 279 -3.31 -12.69 -12.94
CA ALA A 279 -4.16 -13.12 -11.85
C ALA A 279 -3.85 -14.57 -11.43
N PHE A 280 -4.21 -14.92 -10.21
CA PHE A 280 -4.35 -16.31 -9.76
C PHE A 280 -5.57 -16.40 -8.83
N VAL A 281 -6.06 -17.63 -8.62
CA VAL A 281 -7.13 -17.88 -7.64
C VAL A 281 -6.65 -18.85 -6.58
N GLY A 282 -6.65 -18.39 -5.34
CA GLY A 282 -6.50 -19.27 -4.19
C GLY A 282 -7.85 -19.86 -3.81
N VAL A 283 -7.92 -21.18 -3.65
CA VAL A 283 -9.11 -21.86 -3.12
C VAL A 283 -8.79 -22.80 -1.97
N GLY A 284 -9.74 -22.94 -1.05
CA GLY A 284 -9.66 -23.89 0.05
C GLY A 284 -11.03 -24.38 0.49
N ALA A 285 -11.06 -25.39 1.35
CA ALA A 285 -12.31 -25.99 1.84
C ALA A 285 -13.03 -25.13 2.91
N GLY A 286 -12.47 -23.99 3.31
CA GLY A 286 -12.90 -23.21 4.47
C GLY A 286 -12.55 -23.88 5.80
N TRP A 287 -12.63 -23.15 6.90
CA TRP A 287 -12.38 -23.72 8.24
C TRP A 287 -13.13 -23.01 9.36
N PHE A 288 -13.48 -21.74 9.16
CA PHE A 288 -14.05 -20.92 10.22
C PHE A 288 -15.57 -20.97 10.20
N GLU A 289 -16.16 -21.88 10.98
CA GLU A 289 -17.62 -22.06 11.06
C GLU A 289 -18.37 -20.77 11.45
N ARG A 290 -17.77 -19.97 12.32
CA ARG A 290 -18.37 -18.74 12.85
C ARG A 290 -18.81 -17.76 11.77
N GLU A 291 -18.00 -17.58 10.72
CA GLU A 291 -18.31 -16.62 9.66
C GLU A 291 -19.42 -17.13 8.73
N HIS A 292 -19.52 -18.45 8.58
CA HIS A 292 -20.63 -19.07 7.85
C HIS A 292 -21.95 -18.82 8.59
N ALA A 293 -21.99 -19.08 9.89
CA ALA A 293 -23.16 -18.83 10.72
C ALA A 293 -23.56 -17.34 10.70
N ALA A 294 -22.59 -16.42 10.80
CA ALA A 294 -22.85 -14.98 10.81
C ALA A 294 -23.41 -14.45 9.48
N TYR A 295 -23.07 -15.08 8.35
CA TYR A 295 -23.51 -14.67 7.01
C TYR A 295 -24.61 -15.56 6.42
N GLY A 296 -25.19 -16.47 7.22
CA GLY A 296 -26.26 -17.36 6.76
C GLY A 296 -25.83 -18.39 5.72
N LEU A 297 -24.53 -18.74 5.70
CA LEU A 297 -23.98 -19.73 4.79
C LEU A 297 -24.01 -21.13 5.42
N SER A 298 -24.21 -22.15 4.59
CA SER A 298 -24.07 -23.53 5.04
C SER A 298 -22.60 -23.84 5.36
N PHE A 299 -22.35 -24.58 6.44
CA PHE A 299 -21.03 -25.11 6.76
C PHE A 299 -21.05 -26.65 6.73
N PRO A 300 -20.87 -27.26 5.55
CA PRO A 300 -20.97 -28.71 5.41
C PRO A 300 -19.88 -29.48 6.19
N PRO A 301 -20.10 -30.78 6.44
CA PRO A 301 -19.07 -31.64 7.04
C PRO A 301 -17.77 -31.64 6.21
N PRO A 302 -16.60 -31.89 6.83
CA PRO A 302 -15.30 -31.78 6.16
C PRO A 302 -15.17 -32.58 4.86
N ARG A 303 -15.75 -33.79 4.81
CA ARG A 303 -15.74 -34.61 3.59
C ARG A 303 -16.42 -33.91 2.42
N GLN A 304 -17.62 -33.37 2.66
CA GLN A 304 -18.39 -32.68 1.64
C GLN A 304 -17.68 -31.40 1.18
N ARG A 305 -17.09 -30.62 2.09
CA ARG A 305 -16.33 -29.42 1.71
C ARG A 305 -15.12 -29.72 0.81
N LEU A 306 -14.50 -30.89 0.97
CA LEU A 306 -13.42 -31.35 0.08
C LEU A 306 -13.97 -31.89 -1.26
N ASP A 307 -15.16 -32.50 -1.28
CA ASP A 307 -15.86 -32.84 -2.52
C ASP A 307 -16.25 -31.57 -3.30
N ASP A 308 -16.73 -30.53 -2.59
CA ASP A 308 -17.06 -29.22 -3.14
C ASP A 308 -15.81 -28.50 -3.68
N LEU A 309 -14.64 -28.68 -3.05
CA LEU A 309 -13.37 -28.15 -3.54
C LEU A 309 -12.97 -28.79 -4.88
N GLU A 310 -13.04 -30.12 -4.98
CA GLU A 310 -12.75 -30.85 -6.23
C GLU A 310 -13.71 -30.42 -7.34
N ARG A 311 -15.02 -30.40 -7.08
CA ARG A 311 -16.04 -29.91 -8.03
C ARG A 311 -15.80 -28.45 -8.41
N GLY A 312 -15.53 -27.59 -7.43
CA GLY A 312 -15.33 -26.17 -7.66
C GLY A 312 -14.16 -25.88 -8.59
N ILE A 313 -13.04 -26.58 -8.43
CA ILE A 313 -11.89 -26.46 -9.35
C ILE A 313 -12.29 -26.91 -10.76
N ALA A 314 -12.97 -28.05 -10.89
CA ALA A 314 -13.45 -28.54 -12.19
C ALA A 314 -14.42 -27.55 -12.87
N THR A 315 -15.36 -26.98 -12.12
CA THR A 315 -16.31 -25.96 -12.61
C THR A 315 -15.58 -24.70 -13.08
N MET A 316 -14.61 -24.19 -12.31
CA MET A 316 -13.82 -23.02 -12.70
C MET A 316 -13.04 -23.27 -14.00
N ARG A 317 -12.35 -24.41 -14.11
CA ARG A 317 -11.64 -24.81 -15.33
C ARG A 317 -12.56 -24.92 -16.54
N ALA A 318 -13.72 -25.54 -16.37
CA ALA A 318 -14.73 -25.66 -17.44
C ALA A 318 -15.22 -24.29 -17.92
N LEU A 319 -15.42 -23.33 -17.01
CA LEU A 319 -15.80 -21.95 -17.31
C LEU A 319 -14.65 -21.06 -17.82
N TRP A 320 -13.41 -21.53 -17.83
CA TRP A 320 -12.30 -20.83 -18.50
C TRP A 320 -11.94 -21.44 -19.84
N ALA A 321 -12.36 -22.68 -20.09
CA ALA A 321 -12.13 -23.36 -21.36
C ALA A 321 -12.92 -22.72 -22.52
N PRO A 322 -12.42 -22.82 -23.77
CA PRO A 322 -13.16 -22.35 -24.94
C PRO A 322 -14.51 -23.08 -25.13
N GLY A 323 -15.51 -22.36 -25.64
CA GLY A 323 -16.83 -22.90 -25.98
C GLY A 323 -17.87 -22.79 -24.86
N THR A 324 -19.07 -23.28 -25.14
CA THR A 324 -20.26 -23.10 -24.26
C THR A 324 -20.97 -24.42 -23.95
N LYS A 325 -20.33 -25.56 -24.25
CA LYS A 325 -20.93 -26.88 -24.08
C LYS A 325 -21.14 -27.22 -22.60
N PRO A 326 -22.15 -28.06 -22.26
CA PRO A 326 -22.33 -28.55 -20.89
C PRO A 326 -21.05 -29.24 -20.38
N ALA A 327 -20.63 -28.91 -19.15
CA ALA A 327 -19.50 -29.54 -18.46
C ALA A 327 -19.53 -29.22 -16.95
N ALA A 328 -18.86 -30.03 -16.13
CA ALA A 328 -18.75 -29.83 -14.68
C ALA A 328 -20.10 -29.54 -13.99
N GLU A 329 -21.11 -30.36 -14.32
CA GLU A 329 -22.50 -30.27 -13.82
C GLU A 329 -23.26 -29.00 -14.24
N LEU A 330 -22.67 -28.14 -15.07
CA LEU A 330 -23.34 -26.98 -15.66
C LEU A 330 -24.02 -27.34 -16.98
N PRO A 331 -25.21 -26.78 -17.25
CA PRO A 331 -25.89 -26.95 -18.54
C PRO A 331 -25.17 -26.24 -19.69
N GLU A 332 -24.34 -25.23 -19.39
CA GLU A 332 -23.46 -24.54 -20.34
C GLU A 332 -22.28 -23.91 -19.60
N THR A 333 -21.18 -23.64 -20.33
CA THR A 333 -19.96 -23.03 -19.78
C THR A 333 -19.69 -21.63 -20.34
N THR A 334 -20.75 -20.90 -20.69
CA THR A 334 -20.68 -19.54 -21.22
C THR A 334 -20.18 -18.56 -20.16
N SER A 335 -18.90 -18.20 -20.22
CA SER A 335 -18.28 -17.23 -19.30
C SER A 335 -17.27 -16.36 -20.06
N TYR A 336 -17.62 -15.10 -20.28
CA TYR A 336 -16.78 -14.09 -20.96
C TYR A 336 -16.69 -12.81 -20.12
N PRO A 337 -15.51 -12.21 -19.92
CA PRO A 337 -14.25 -12.53 -20.59
C PRO A 337 -13.65 -13.87 -20.17
N ARG A 338 -12.87 -14.47 -21.07
CA ARG A 338 -12.03 -15.63 -20.75
C ARG A 338 -10.70 -15.12 -20.21
N PRO A 339 -10.00 -15.87 -19.34
CA PRO A 339 -8.62 -15.57 -18.99
C PRO A 339 -7.74 -15.42 -20.25
N VAL A 340 -6.73 -14.56 -20.16
CA VAL A 340 -5.74 -14.31 -21.22
C VAL A 340 -4.95 -15.58 -21.55
N GLY A 341 -4.74 -16.43 -20.54
CA GLY A 341 -4.08 -17.73 -20.66
C GLY A 341 -4.51 -18.69 -19.55
N PRO A 342 -3.72 -19.75 -19.26
CA PRO A 342 -3.99 -20.62 -18.12
C PRO A 342 -3.99 -19.83 -16.80
N LEU A 343 -5.14 -19.74 -16.14
CA LEU A 343 -5.29 -19.04 -14.87
C LEU A 343 -4.86 -19.94 -13.70
N PRO A 344 -3.81 -19.60 -12.93
CA PRO A 344 -3.31 -20.46 -11.87
C PRO A 344 -4.31 -20.66 -10.72
N VAL A 345 -4.45 -21.91 -10.28
CA VAL A 345 -5.23 -22.34 -9.11
C VAL A 345 -4.28 -22.75 -8.00
N VAL A 346 -4.26 -21.98 -6.91
CA VAL A 346 -3.49 -22.26 -5.70
C VAL A 346 -4.42 -22.92 -4.68
N VAL A 347 -4.13 -24.14 -4.26
CA VAL A 347 -4.95 -24.86 -3.29
C VAL A 347 -4.33 -24.74 -1.90
N GLY A 348 -5.06 -24.13 -0.97
CA GLY A 348 -4.61 -23.92 0.41
C GLY A 348 -5.05 -25.02 1.37
N GLY A 349 -4.11 -25.52 2.18
CA GLY A 349 -4.40 -26.40 3.32
C GLY A 349 -3.44 -27.58 3.45
N THR A 350 -3.44 -28.21 4.63
CA THR A 350 -2.41 -29.18 5.05
C THR A 350 -2.92 -30.61 5.22
N GLY A 351 -4.23 -30.84 5.12
CA GLY A 351 -4.82 -32.18 5.25
C GLY A 351 -4.39 -33.09 4.10
N ALA A 352 -4.18 -34.39 4.36
CA ALA A 352 -3.71 -35.35 3.35
C ALA A 352 -4.55 -35.34 2.06
N ARG A 353 -5.88 -35.26 2.19
CA ARG A 353 -6.78 -35.15 1.04
C ARG A 353 -6.65 -33.79 0.33
N THR A 354 -6.48 -32.69 1.06
CA THR A 354 -6.25 -31.36 0.47
C THR A 354 -4.96 -31.31 -0.33
N LEU A 355 -3.86 -31.87 0.20
CA LEU A 355 -2.58 -31.95 -0.51
C LEU A 355 -2.68 -32.81 -1.76
N ARG A 356 -3.42 -33.92 -1.71
CA ARG A 356 -3.74 -34.72 -2.91
C ARG A 356 -4.51 -33.89 -3.94
N ILE A 357 -5.57 -33.18 -3.53
CA ILE A 357 -6.35 -32.29 -4.42
C ILE A 357 -5.44 -31.23 -5.05
N ALA A 358 -4.58 -30.59 -4.26
CA ALA A 358 -3.63 -29.60 -4.74
C ALA A 358 -2.71 -30.20 -5.81
N ALA A 359 -2.15 -31.38 -5.54
CA ALA A 359 -1.25 -32.07 -6.45
C ALA A 359 -1.90 -32.55 -7.75
N THR A 360 -3.19 -32.93 -7.72
CA THR A 360 -3.88 -33.51 -8.88
C THR A 360 -4.73 -32.52 -9.68
N LEU A 361 -5.24 -31.46 -9.05
CA LEU A 361 -6.17 -30.51 -9.66
C LEU A 361 -5.69 -29.05 -9.62
N GLY A 362 -4.75 -28.71 -8.73
CA GLY A 362 -4.17 -27.37 -8.60
C GLY A 362 -2.91 -27.19 -9.46
N ASP A 363 -2.50 -25.94 -9.61
CA ASP A 363 -1.18 -25.58 -10.17
C ASP A 363 -0.14 -25.34 -9.07
N ALA A 364 -0.62 -25.06 -7.85
CA ALA A 364 0.20 -24.86 -6.68
C ALA A 364 -0.51 -25.34 -5.40
N ALA A 365 0.28 -25.78 -4.43
CA ALA A 365 -0.17 -26.02 -3.06
C ALA A 365 0.35 -24.90 -2.16
N ASN A 366 -0.50 -24.34 -1.29
CA ASN A 366 -0.08 -23.38 -0.27
C ASN A 366 -0.18 -24.00 1.13
N VAL A 367 0.97 -24.01 1.82
CA VAL A 367 1.13 -24.58 3.16
C VAL A 367 1.93 -23.63 4.07
N PRO A 368 1.89 -23.78 5.41
CA PRO A 368 2.74 -22.98 6.29
C PRO A 368 4.24 -23.19 6.03
N SER A 369 5.05 -22.15 6.23
CA SER A 369 6.52 -22.17 6.06
C SER A 369 7.29 -22.89 7.18
N ALA A 370 6.64 -23.14 8.33
CA ALA A 370 7.31 -23.63 9.53
C ALA A 370 7.83 -25.08 9.39
N ARG A 371 9.11 -25.28 9.73
CA ARG A 371 9.74 -26.59 9.86
C ARG A 371 9.60 -27.13 11.29
N PRO A 372 9.56 -28.47 11.48
CA PRO A 372 9.76 -29.53 10.47
C PRO A 372 8.48 -29.92 9.69
N ALA A 373 7.32 -29.33 10.00
CA ALA A 373 6.04 -29.72 9.37
C ALA A 373 6.06 -29.58 7.84
N LEU A 374 6.71 -28.53 7.32
CA LEU A 374 6.90 -28.30 5.89
C LEU A 374 7.48 -29.53 5.16
N ASP A 375 8.48 -30.21 5.73
CA ASP A 375 9.13 -31.37 5.11
C ASP A 375 8.13 -32.51 4.84
N GLY A 376 7.20 -32.71 5.78
CA GLY A 376 6.11 -33.69 5.63
C GLY A 376 5.12 -33.31 4.53
N TYR A 377 4.81 -32.01 4.38
CA TYR A 377 3.94 -31.52 3.30
C TYR A 377 4.60 -31.66 1.93
N VAL A 378 5.90 -31.34 1.82
CA VAL A 378 6.69 -31.56 0.59
C VAL A 378 6.67 -33.03 0.20
N ALA A 379 6.98 -33.92 1.13
CA ALA A 379 6.96 -35.36 0.88
C ALA A 379 5.56 -35.84 0.46
N ALA A 380 4.48 -35.29 1.03
CA ALA A 380 3.13 -35.64 0.66
C ALA A 380 2.74 -35.19 -0.75
N LEU A 381 3.12 -33.96 -1.15
CA LEU A 381 2.87 -33.45 -2.49
C LEU A 381 3.64 -34.25 -3.55
N ARG A 382 4.93 -34.55 -3.29
CA ARG A 382 5.79 -35.30 -4.21
C ARG A 382 5.34 -36.74 -4.44
N ARG A 383 4.57 -37.35 -3.52
CA ARG A 383 3.93 -38.66 -3.76
C ARG A 383 2.83 -38.62 -4.81
N HIS A 384 2.27 -37.44 -5.11
CA HIS A 384 1.13 -37.29 -6.00
C HIS A 384 1.44 -36.52 -7.28
N SER A 385 2.43 -35.61 -7.26
CA SER A 385 2.81 -34.82 -8.43
C SER A 385 4.25 -34.31 -8.34
N GLU A 386 4.95 -34.34 -9.46
CA GLU A 386 6.26 -33.71 -9.62
C GLU A 386 6.17 -32.26 -10.12
N THR A 387 5.02 -31.88 -10.69
CA THR A 387 4.83 -30.60 -11.39
C THR A 387 4.08 -29.56 -10.58
N VAL A 388 3.35 -29.95 -9.52
CA VAL A 388 2.66 -28.99 -8.66
C VAL A 388 3.68 -28.07 -7.98
N ARG A 389 3.46 -26.76 -8.05
CA ARG A 389 4.35 -25.80 -7.41
C ARG A 389 4.11 -25.80 -5.90
N LEU A 390 5.19 -25.78 -5.13
CA LEU A 390 5.12 -25.60 -3.69
C LEU A 390 5.16 -24.11 -3.37
N THR A 391 4.16 -23.61 -2.68
CA THR A 391 4.13 -22.24 -2.17
C THR A 391 3.93 -22.26 -0.66
N VAL A 392 4.45 -21.25 0.02
CA VAL A 392 4.32 -21.17 1.48
C VAL A 392 3.67 -19.87 1.93
N LEU A 393 2.87 -19.93 2.99
CA LEU A 393 2.50 -18.75 3.77
C LEU A 393 3.52 -18.56 4.89
N ASP A 394 4.20 -17.42 4.88
CA ASP A 394 5.21 -17.04 5.85
C ASP A 394 4.76 -15.76 6.56
N LEU A 395 4.77 -15.76 7.90
CA LEU A 395 4.31 -14.64 8.72
C LEU A 395 5.41 -14.15 9.68
N PRO A 396 6.52 -13.63 9.14
CA PRO A 396 7.67 -13.30 9.95
C PRO A 396 7.56 -11.95 10.67
N THR A 397 8.38 -11.79 11.72
CA THR A 397 8.72 -10.48 12.28
C THR A 397 10.04 -10.00 11.69
N VAL A 398 9.98 -9.08 10.73
CA VAL A 398 11.18 -8.57 10.03
C VAL A 398 11.58 -7.20 10.58
N GLY A 399 12.77 -7.13 11.18
CA GLY A 399 13.42 -5.88 11.58
C GLY A 399 14.46 -5.39 10.57
N THR A 400 14.80 -4.11 10.64
CA THR A 400 15.94 -3.51 9.92
C THR A 400 17.28 -4.01 10.45
N ASP A 401 17.35 -4.27 11.76
CA ASP A 401 18.42 -4.95 12.46
C ASP A 401 17.85 -5.84 13.58
N ARG A 402 18.75 -6.43 14.38
CA ARG A 402 18.38 -7.29 15.52
C ARG A 402 17.55 -6.52 16.56
N GLU A 403 17.93 -5.30 16.93
CA GLU A 403 17.24 -4.54 17.96
C GLU A 403 15.83 -4.14 17.51
N ASP A 404 15.67 -3.69 16.27
CA ASP A 404 14.35 -3.41 15.68
C ASP A 404 13.47 -4.67 15.62
N ALA A 405 14.04 -5.83 15.25
CA ALA A 405 13.30 -7.10 15.25
C ALA A 405 12.76 -7.45 16.65
N TRP A 406 13.59 -7.33 17.69
CA TRP A 406 13.19 -7.62 19.07
C TRP A 406 12.22 -6.57 19.64
N ALA A 407 12.36 -5.30 19.29
CA ALA A 407 11.38 -4.26 19.64
C ALA A 407 9.98 -4.58 19.08
N ARG A 408 9.92 -5.11 17.84
CA ARG A 408 8.66 -5.58 17.23
C ARG A 408 8.11 -6.82 17.94
N VAL A 409 8.95 -7.78 18.29
CA VAL A 409 8.54 -8.94 19.09
C VAL A 409 7.87 -8.50 20.40
N GLU A 410 8.49 -7.59 21.15
CA GLU A 410 7.93 -7.08 22.40
C GLU A 410 6.58 -6.38 22.20
N ARG A 411 6.45 -5.59 21.13
CA ARG A 411 5.20 -4.92 20.79
C ARG A 411 4.08 -5.90 20.41
N LEU A 412 4.40 -6.95 19.66
CA LEU A 412 3.41 -7.82 19.01
C LEU A 412 3.08 -9.09 19.79
N ARG A 413 3.91 -9.51 20.74
CA ARG A 413 3.76 -10.82 21.42
C ARG A 413 2.50 -10.97 22.26
N GLY A 414 1.87 -9.86 22.65
CA GLY A 414 0.74 -9.86 23.57
C GLY A 414 1.07 -10.63 24.86
N ARG A 415 0.34 -11.71 25.11
CA ARG A 415 0.55 -12.58 26.30
C ARG A 415 1.58 -13.70 26.08
N THR A 416 2.07 -13.89 24.86
CA THR A 416 3.11 -14.89 24.55
C THR A 416 4.46 -14.42 25.13
N SER A 417 5.32 -15.33 25.56
CA SER A 417 6.71 -14.99 25.88
C SER A 417 7.44 -14.50 24.63
N ALA A 418 8.40 -13.58 24.81
CA ALA A 418 9.14 -12.99 23.68
C ALA A 418 9.87 -14.07 22.87
N ALA A 419 10.55 -15.02 23.53
CA ALA A 419 11.24 -16.12 22.88
C ALA A 419 10.31 -17.00 22.03
N ALA A 420 9.16 -17.43 22.58
CA ALA A 420 8.22 -18.26 21.84
C ALA A 420 7.55 -17.50 20.68
N TYR A 421 7.32 -16.20 20.82
CA TYR A 421 6.82 -15.36 19.73
C TYR A 421 7.88 -15.19 18.63
N ALA A 422 9.12 -14.88 19.02
CA ALA A 422 10.24 -14.70 18.11
C ALA A 422 10.50 -15.99 17.30
N GLU A 423 10.51 -17.15 17.96
CA GLU A 423 10.66 -18.44 17.30
C GLU A 423 9.52 -18.71 16.31
N ARG A 424 8.27 -18.54 16.75
CA ARG A 424 7.07 -18.78 15.92
C ARG A 424 6.99 -17.86 14.70
N THR A 425 7.47 -16.63 14.83
CA THR A 425 7.46 -15.63 13.75
C THR A 425 8.83 -15.48 13.09
N HIS A 426 9.73 -16.43 13.34
CA HIS A 426 11.08 -16.42 12.78
C HIS A 426 11.76 -15.03 12.83
N ALA A 427 11.63 -14.34 13.97
CA ALA A 427 11.98 -12.94 14.09
C ALA A 427 13.47 -12.71 13.79
N GLY A 428 13.75 -11.73 12.92
CA GLY A 428 15.11 -11.45 12.50
C GLY A 428 15.24 -10.27 11.56
N SER A 429 16.48 -10.01 11.17
CA SER A 429 16.85 -9.05 10.14
C SER A 429 16.58 -9.58 8.73
N ALA A 430 16.48 -8.68 7.75
CA ALA A 430 16.33 -9.08 6.35
C ALA A 430 17.43 -10.06 5.86
N ALA A 431 18.65 -9.98 6.41
CA ALA A 431 19.73 -10.91 6.08
C ALA A 431 19.45 -12.34 6.56
N GLU A 432 19.05 -12.50 7.83
CA GLU A 432 18.70 -13.82 8.40
C GLU A 432 17.49 -14.44 7.69
N HIS A 433 16.54 -13.60 7.24
CA HIS A 433 15.42 -14.05 6.42
C HIS A 433 15.85 -14.56 5.04
N ARG A 434 16.82 -13.91 4.37
CA ARG A 434 17.37 -14.42 3.09
C ARG A 434 18.03 -15.78 3.26
N ASP A 435 18.79 -15.98 4.34
CA ASP A 435 19.41 -17.29 4.64
C ASP A 435 18.35 -18.36 4.88
N ARG A 436 17.29 -18.06 5.64
CA ARG A 436 16.15 -18.99 5.80
C ARG A 436 15.50 -19.33 4.46
N TRP A 437 15.29 -18.31 3.62
CA TRP A 437 14.64 -18.48 2.32
C TRP A 437 15.48 -19.27 1.33
N ALA A 438 16.81 -19.25 1.42
CA ALA A 438 17.65 -20.19 0.68
C ALA A 438 17.30 -21.65 1.02
N GLY A 439 17.11 -21.96 2.31
CA GLY A 439 16.65 -23.28 2.75
C GLY A 439 15.20 -23.62 2.36
N LEU A 440 14.36 -22.64 2.01
CA LEU A 440 13.05 -22.87 1.40
C LEU A 440 13.19 -23.17 -0.10
N ALA A 441 14.04 -22.42 -0.81
CA ALA A 441 14.33 -22.63 -2.22
C ALA A 441 14.93 -24.03 -2.46
N GLU A 442 15.82 -24.50 -1.58
CA GLU A 442 16.38 -25.86 -1.63
C GLU A 442 15.33 -26.97 -1.50
N LEU A 443 14.21 -26.72 -0.81
CA LEU A 443 13.07 -27.65 -0.76
C LEU A 443 12.19 -27.62 -2.03
N GLY A 444 12.52 -26.73 -2.97
CA GLY A 444 11.71 -26.49 -4.16
C GLY A 444 10.46 -25.65 -3.89
N VAL A 445 10.47 -24.79 -2.84
CA VAL A 445 9.48 -23.73 -2.72
C VAL A 445 9.67 -22.77 -3.89
N ASP A 446 8.59 -22.46 -4.61
CA ASP A 446 8.58 -21.54 -5.75
C ASP A 446 8.13 -20.13 -5.34
N THR A 447 7.13 -20.03 -4.47
CA THR A 447 6.56 -18.74 -4.04
C THR A 447 6.42 -18.65 -2.53
N VAL A 448 6.82 -17.51 -1.97
CA VAL A 448 6.54 -17.12 -0.58
C VAL A 448 5.44 -16.06 -0.57
N PHE A 449 4.30 -16.41 0.02
CA PHE A 449 3.27 -15.46 0.40
C PHE A 449 3.64 -14.88 1.77
N LEU A 450 4.13 -13.64 1.77
CA LEU A 450 4.70 -12.99 2.94
C LEU A 450 3.66 -12.05 3.57
N GLY A 451 3.22 -12.35 4.79
CA GLY A 451 2.32 -11.48 5.57
C GLY A 451 3.03 -10.84 6.75
N LEU A 452 2.68 -9.59 7.06
CA LEU A 452 3.21 -8.86 8.22
C LEU A 452 2.12 -8.67 9.27
N ALA A 453 2.42 -9.06 10.51
CA ALA A 453 1.53 -8.81 11.64
C ALA A 453 1.44 -7.31 12.00
N ASP A 454 2.46 -6.52 11.63
CA ASP A 454 2.59 -5.09 11.91
C ASP A 454 2.47 -4.21 10.66
N LEU A 455 1.75 -4.68 9.64
CA LEU A 455 1.37 -3.84 8.50
C LEU A 455 0.35 -2.80 8.93
N GLU A 456 0.81 -1.60 9.24
CA GLU A 456 -0.05 -0.47 9.62
C GLU A 456 -0.09 0.61 8.53
N ARG A 457 1.03 0.84 7.85
CA ARG A 457 1.14 1.87 6.80
C ARG A 457 1.91 1.36 5.57
N PRO A 458 1.75 2.00 4.39
CA PRO A 458 2.51 1.63 3.19
C PRO A 458 4.02 1.53 3.40
N GLU A 459 4.61 2.40 4.23
CA GLU A 459 6.06 2.43 4.50
C GLU A 459 6.56 1.16 5.22
N ASP A 460 5.66 0.40 5.88
CA ASP A 460 6.03 -0.87 6.49
C ASP A 460 6.41 -1.93 5.46
N VAL A 461 5.89 -1.81 4.23
CA VAL A 461 6.24 -2.69 3.10
C VAL A 461 7.62 -2.34 2.55
N GLU A 462 8.00 -1.06 2.52
CA GLU A 462 9.27 -0.59 1.98
C GLU A 462 10.48 -1.14 2.76
N ARG A 463 10.31 -1.36 4.07
CA ARG A 463 11.29 -2.05 4.94
C ARG A 463 11.70 -3.42 4.41
N LEU A 464 10.83 -4.09 3.65
CA LEU A 464 11.08 -5.41 3.12
C LEU A 464 11.91 -5.40 1.83
N ALA A 465 12.17 -4.24 1.20
CA ALA A 465 12.94 -4.17 -0.03
C ALA A 465 14.31 -4.89 0.03
N PRO A 466 15.10 -4.82 1.12
CA PRO A 466 16.35 -5.58 1.23
C PRO A 466 16.18 -7.11 1.23
N LEU A 467 14.99 -7.62 1.55
CA LEU A 467 14.67 -9.05 1.51
C LEU A 467 14.37 -9.53 0.08
N LEU A 468 14.01 -8.61 -0.82
CA LEU A 468 13.56 -8.91 -2.19
C LEU A 468 14.65 -8.71 -3.25
N ARG A 469 15.80 -8.12 -2.88
CA ARG A 469 16.92 -7.79 -3.77
C ARG A 469 17.99 -8.87 -3.83
#